data_AF-A0A8C2YHK7-F1
#
_entry.id   AF-A0A8C2YHK7-F1
#
_cell.length_a   1.000
_cell.length_b   1.000
_cell.length_c   1.000
_cell.angle_alpha   90.00
_cell.angle_beta   90.00
_cell.angle_gamma   90.00
#
_symmetry.space_group_name_H-M   'P 1'
#
loop_
_entity.id
_entity.type
_entity.pdbx_description
1 polymer ?
#
loop_
_entity_poly.entity_id
_entity_poly.type
_entity_poly.pdbx_seq_one_letter_code
_entity_poly.pdbx_strand_id
1 'polypeptide(L)'
;MMSALKHCDAMCDPTLWTRLRTVPSPYERTVLTMQFLGFYFLYLFWIKLNCSENSGSVSFPDSVMGEEERSVPGTRPGRAGGTVNSVGTSVIFRRRAAGGKMAAVAAALLEAQAVRFGDFVLRSGIASPVYVDLRGLASRPALLRMVADLLFQAAKGAALRYDCVCGVPYTALPMATIISSENQIPMLIRRKEAKDYGTKRLVEGTINPGETCLIIEDVVTSGSSVLETAEVLRKEGLKVTDAVVLLDREQGGKARLEEHGIRLHSVCTLSGMLDILQQQGEVDVEMVEKVKNFIQGNVFEPGAQNGPTPVKRVCKELSFGARAELPGVHPIAARLLTLMEKKQTNLCLSADVTESKELLQLAASLGPSICILKTHIDILNDFTQEVVKELRALADQHEFLIFEDRKFADIGNTVKHQYEGGVFKIASWSDVVNAHVVPGSGVVKGLKEVGLPLQRGCLLIAEMSSQGSLATGEYTKAAVQMAEDNSDFVFGFISGSRVSKKPEFLHLTPGVQLQAGGDNFGQKYLSPKEVISEKGSDIIIVGRGILSASDRIQEAEKYRKVAWESYISRLGVHA
;
A
#
# COMPACT_ATOMS: atom_id res chain seq x y z
N MET A 1 -39.48 22.83 -20.86
CA MET A 1 -39.52 21.44 -21.37
C MET A 1 -40.15 21.34 -22.77
N MET A 2 -41.34 21.92 -23.03
CA MET A 2 -41.96 21.91 -24.37
C MET A 2 -41.21 22.67 -25.48
N SER A 3 -40.32 23.62 -25.15
CA SER A 3 -39.45 24.28 -26.14
C SER A 3 -38.27 23.40 -26.59
N ALA A 4 -37.84 22.43 -25.78
CA ALA A 4 -36.78 21.48 -26.12
C ALA A 4 -37.31 20.34 -27.00
N LEU A 5 -38.59 19.96 -26.84
CA LEU A 5 -39.23 18.93 -27.66
C LEU A 5 -39.34 19.33 -29.15
N LYS A 6 -39.57 20.62 -29.45
CA LYS A 6 -39.60 21.13 -30.84
C LYS A 6 -38.24 21.05 -31.57
N HIS A 7 -37.13 20.89 -30.84
CA HIS A 7 -35.80 20.76 -31.44
C HIS A 7 -35.40 19.29 -31.74
N CYS A 8 -36.09 18.31 -31.13
CA CYS A 8 -35.81 16.89 -31.41
C CYS A 8 -36.42 16.42 -32.73
N ASP A 9 -37.62 16.90 -33.10
CA ASP A 9 -38.25 16.51 -34.38
C ASP A 9 -37.48 17.00 -35.61
N ALA A 10 -36.67 18.06 -35.46
CA ALA A 10 -35.77 18.54 -36.51
C ALA A 10 -34.53 17.66 -36.73
N MET A 11 -34.22 16.71 -35.82
CA MET A 11 -33.02 15.87 -35.87
C MET A 11 -33.24 14.48 -36.46
N CYS A 12 -34.50 14.13 -36.80
CA CYS A 12 -34.84 12.92 -37.55
C CYS A 12 -34.94 13.18 -39.07
N ASP A 13 -34.36 14.27 -39.59
CA ASP A 13 -34.28 14.55 -41.02
C ASP A 13 -33.17 13.70 -41.69
N PRO A 14 -33.51 12.75 -42.58
CA PRO A 14 -32.53 11.92 -43.28
C PRO A 14 -31.54 12.71 -44.15
N THR A 15 -31.81 13.99 -44.44
CA THR A 15 -30.95 14.83 -45.29
C THR A 15 -29.69 15.35 -44.58
N LEU A 16 -29.61 15.27 -43.24
CA LEU A 16 -28.45 15.74 -42.47
C LEU A 16 -27.22 14.83 -42.61
N TRP A 17 -27.43 13.52 -42.75
CA TRP A 17 -26.35 12.56 -43.01
C TRP A 17 -25.70 12.76 -44.38
N THR A 18 -26.45 13.29 -45.34
CA THR A 18 -25.96 13.61 -46.69
C THR A 18 -25.00 14.81 -46.67
N ARG A 19 -25.15 15.75 -45.72
CA ARG A 19 -24.22 16.88 -45.53
C ARG A 19 -22.86 16.48 -44.95
N LEU A 20 -22.78 15.43 -44.12
CA LEU A 20 -21.51 14.95 -43.56
C LEU A 20 -20.57 14.34 -44.62
N ARG A 21 -21.12 13.85 -45.75
CA ARG A 21 -20.34 13.28 -46.85
C ARG A 21 -19.76 14.33 -47.81
N THR A 22 -20.22 15.57 -47.76
CA THR A 22 -19.79 16.64 -48.67
C THR A 22 -18.82 17.65 -48.05
N VAL A 23 -18.50 17.53 -46.76
CA VAL A 23 -17.53 18.41 -46.07
C VAL A 23 -16.09 18.02 -46.47
N PRO A 24 -15.30 18.90 -47.14
CA PRO A 24 -13.97 18.53 -47.61
C PRO A 24 -12.95 18.39 -46.47
N SER A 25 -13.04 19.25 -45.46
CA SER A 25 -12.07 19.35 -44.36
C SER A 25 -12.12 18.16 -43.40
N PRO A 26 -10.99 17.47 -43.12
CA PRO A 26 -10.92 16.42 -42.11
C PRO A 26 -11.20 16.94 -40.70
N TYR A 27 -10.76 18.16 -40.39
CA TYR A 27 -10.90 18.77 -39.07
C TYR A 27 -12.37 19.11 -38.74
N GLU A 28 -13.10 19.68 -39.68
CA GLU A 28 -14.53 19.99 -39.50
C GLU A 28 -15.38 18.72 -39.38
N ARG A 29 -15.00 17.65 -40.09
CA ARG A 29 -15.62 16.33 -39.90
C ARG A 29 -15.41 15.79 -38.49
N THR A 30 -14.21 15.89 -37.94
CA THR A 30 -13.94 15.44 -36.56
C THR A 30 -14.75 16.23 -35.54
N VAL A 31 -14.85 17.56 -35.69
CA VAL A 31 -15.62 18.42 -34.78
C VAL A 31 -17.12 18.10 -34.82
N LEU A 32 -17.72 17.93 -36.01
CA LEU A 32 -19.12 17.53 -36.13
C LEU A 32 -19.37 16.13 -35.55
N THR A 33 -18.44 15.19 -35.76
CA THR A 33 -18.58 13.81 -35.27
C THR A 33 -18.52 13.76 -33.73
N MET A 34 -17.65 14.58 -33.11
CA MET A 34 -17.58 14.69 -31.65
C MET A 34 -18.82 15.35 -31.04
N GLN A 35 -19.40 16.35 -31.71
CA GLN A 35 -20.68 16.93 -31.28
C GLN A 35 -21.81 15.89 -31.34
N PHE A 36 -21.90 15.11 -32.42
CA PHE A 36 -22.90 14.03 -32.55
C PHE A 36 -22.77 12.94 -31.48
N LEU A 37 -21.54 12.49 -31.19
CA LEU A 37 -21.28 11.52 -30.13
C LEU A 37 -21.63 12.06 -28.75
N GLY A 38 -21.35 13.34 -28.49
CA GLY A 38 -21.73 14.01 -27.25
C GLY A 38 -23.25 14.05 -27.03
N PHE A 39 -24.02 14.39 -28.06
CA PHE A 39 -25.48 14.41 -27.99
C PHE A 39 -26.10 13.01 -27.88
N TYR A 40 -25.51 12.01 -28.54
CA TYR A 40 -25.95 10.62 -28.43
C TYR A 40 -25.72 10.05 -27.01
N PHE A 41 -24.60 10.39 -26.38
CA PHE A 41 -24.33 10.02 -24.99
C PHE A 41 -25.31 10.69 -24.01
N LEU A 42 -25.64 11.96 -24.22
CA LEU A 42 -26.67 12.67 -23.44
C LEU A 42 -28.06 12.06 -23.60
N TYR A 43 -28.42 11.62 -24.80
CA TYR A 43 -29.67 10.91 -25.07
C TYR A 43 -29.73 9.53 -24.39
N LEU A 44 -28.66 8.74 -24.47
CA LEU A 44 -28.55 7.46 -23.77
C LEU A 44 -28.57 7.62 -22.25
N PHE A 45 -27.95 8.68 -21.73
CA PHE A 45 -27.97 9.01 -20.31
C PHE A 45 -29.37 9.45 -19.85
N TRP A 46 -30.10 10.19 -20.68
CA TRP A 46 -31.50 10.56 -20.44
C TRP A 46 -32.44 9.35 -20.44
N ILE A 47 -32.26 8.38 -21.37
CA ILE A 47 -32.99 7.10 -21.36
C ILE A 47 -32.70 6.32 -20.06
N LYS A 48 -31.43 6.25 -19.66
CA LYS A 48 -31.00 5.50 -18.47
C LYS A 48 -31.52 6.11 -17.16
N LEU A 49 -31.72 7.43 -17.12
CA LEU A 49 -32.31 8.14 -15.99
C LEU A 49 -33.84 8.06 -15.94
N ASN A 50 -34.52 7.88 -17.07
CA ASN A 50 -35.99 7.91 -17.14
C ASN A 50 -36.67 6.54 -17.36
N CYS A 51 -35.93 5.45 -17.57
CA CYS A 51 -36.48 4.09 -17.69
C CYS A 51 -36.40 3.24 -16.41
N SER A 52 -36.24 3.87 -15.24
CA SER A 52 -36.30 3.22 -13.93
C SER A 52 -37.65 3.45 -13.24
N GLU A 53 -38.77 3.34 -13.96
CA GLU A 53 -40.13 3.27 -13.40
C GLU A 53 -41.14 3.03 -14.55
N ASN A 54 -41.36 1.76 -14.92
CA ASN A 54 -42.67 1.19 -15.23
C ASN A 54 -42.56 -0.23 -15.79
N SER A 55 -43.20 -1.15 -15.09
CA SER A 55 -43.59 -2.47 -15.56
C SER A 55 -44.65 -2.32 -16.66
N GLY A 56 -44.37 -2.83 -17.87
CA GLY A 56 -45.34 -2.91 -18.96
C GLY A 56 -44.79 -3.64 -20.17
N SER A 57 -45.36 -4.80 -20.47
CA SER A 57 -45.11 -5.62 -21.65
C SER A 57 -45.32 -4.84 -22.96
N VAL A 58 -44.34 -4.86 -23.86
CA VAL A 58 -44.54 -4.48 -25.27
C VAL A 58 -43.77 -5.45 -26.17
N SER A 59 -44.52 -6.12 -27.04
CA SER A 59 -44.08 -7.02 -28.11
C SER A 59 -43.66 -6.24 -29.36
N PHE A 60 -42.60 -6.68 -30.05
CA PHE A 60 -42.23 -6.17 -31.38
C PHE A 60 -42.62 -7.17 -32.48
N PRO A 61 -43.13 -6.69 -33.64
CA PRO A 61 -43.54 -7.54 -34.74
C PRO A 61 -42.37 -7.92 -35.68
N ASP A 62 -42.50 -9.10 -36.27
CA ASP A 62 -41.62 -9.69 -37.30
C ASP A 62 -41.71 -8.99 -38.67
N SER A 63 -40.71 -9.30 -39.51
CA SER A 63 -40.46 -8.96 -40.93
C SER A 63 -39.35 -7.91 -41.11
N VAL A 64 -38.25 -8.14 -41.85
CA VAL A 64 -38.15 -8.55 -43.26
C VAL A 64 -36.76 -9.18 -43.58
N MET A 65 -36.79 -10.43 -44.09
CA MET A 65 -36.04 -11.06 -45.21
C MET A 65 -34.50 -11.17 -45.29
N GLY A 66 -34.05 -12.41 -45.61
CA GLY A 66 -32.86 -12.77 -46.42
C GLY A 66 -31.95 -13.83 -45.76
N GLU A 67 -32.27 -15.14 -45.81
CA GLU A 67 -31.63 -16.19 -46.67
C GLU A 67 -30.09 -16.10 -46.74
N GLU A 68 -29.30 -17.10 -46.30
CA GLU A 68 -29.11 -18.42 -46.95
C GLU A 68 -28.71 -19.55 -45.98
N GLU A 69 -29.12 -20.76 -46.35
CA GLU A 69 -29.00 -22.05 -45.68
C GLU A 69 -27.58 -22.68 -45.67
N ARG A 70 -27.35 -23.63 -44.74
CA ARG A 70 -26.95 -25.02 -45.09
C ARG A 70 -27.08 -26.02 -43.91
N SER A 71 -28.07 -26.93 -44.04
CA SER A 71 -28.19 -28.38 -43.68
C SER A 71 -27.52 -28.95 -42.39
N VAL A 72 -28.21 -29.47 -41.34
CA VAL A 72 -29.14 -30.66 -41.16
C VAL A 72 -28.39 -32.02 -41.05
N PRO A 73 -28.79 -33.10 -40.30
CA PRO A 73 -29.99 -33.39 -39.45
C PRO A 73 -29.67 -33.91 -38.01
N GLY A 74 -30.56 -33.82 -37.00
CA GLY A 74 -31.67 -34.76 -36.71
C GLY A 74 -31.43 -35.44 -35.35
N THR A 75 -32.28 -35.34 -34.33
CA THR A 75 -33.51 -36.12 -34.18
C THR A 75 -34.28 -35.66 -32.93
N ARG A 76 -35.61 -35.55 -33.05
CA ARG A 76 -36.61 -35.63 -31.96
C ARG A 76 -37.47 -36.86 -32.29
N PRO A 77 -38.04 -37.61 -31.33
CA PRO A 77 -39.22 -37.12 -30.61
C PRO A 77 -39.38 -37.64 -29.17
N GLY A 78 -40.32 -37.04 -28.41
CA GLY A 78 -40.80 -37.62 -27.16
C GLY A 78 -41.50 -36.64 -26.23
N ARG A 79 -42.80 -36.40 -26.48
CA ARG A 79 -43.72 -35.73 -25.54
C ARG A 79 -44.18 -36.77 -24.51
N ALA A 80 -44.06 -36.48 -23.22
CA ALA A 80 -44.97 -37.01 -22.19
C ALA A 80 -44.92 -36.10 -20.97
N GLY A 81 -46.11 -35.71 -20.50
CA GLY A 81 -46.31 -34.82 -19.36
C GLY A 81 -45.83 -35.42 -18.04
N GLY A 82 -45.42 -34.52 -17.15
CA GLY A 82 -45.10 -34.83 -15.77
C GLY A 82 -44.96 -33.52 -15.01
N THR A 83 -45.93 -33.25 -14.15
CA THR A 83 -45.87 -32.27 -13.06
C THR A 83 -44.53 -32.33 -12.35
N VAL A 84 -43.77 -31.23 -12.36
CA VAL A 84 -42.57 -31.09 -11.53
C VAL A 84 -42.90 -30.21 -10.34
N ASN A 85 -42.92 -30.88 -9.19
CA ASN A 85 -42.98 -30.33 -7.85
C ASN A 85 -41.89 -29.26 -7.64
N SER A 86 -42.28 -28.21 -6.93
CA SER A 86 -41.38 -27.29 -6.25
C SER A 86 -40.45 -28.07 -5.33
N VAL A 87 -39.19 -28.25 -5.73
CA VAL A 87 -38.14 -28.67 -4.81
C VAL A 87 -37.73 -27.42 -4.04
N GLY A 88 -38.42 -27.20 -2.92
CA GLY A 88 -37.94 -26.33 -1.86
C GLY A 88 -36.57 -26.84 -1.43
N THR A 89 -35.53 -26.05 -1.68
CA THR A 89 -34.25 -26.23 -1.02
C THR A 89 -34.47 -25.84 0.43
N SER A 90 -34.83 -26.85 1.22
CA SER A 90 -34.85 -26.78 2.67
C SER A 90 -33.44 -26.41 3.11
N VAL A 91 -33.26 -25.13 3.45
CA VAL A 91 -32.15 -24.69 4.29
C VAL A 91 -32.31 -25.50 5.57
N ILE A 92 -31.41 -26.47 5.76
CA ILE A 92 -31.35 -27.30 6.95
C ILE A 92 -30.95 -26.37 8.10
N PHE A 93 -31.95 -25.74 8.72
CA PHE A 93 -31.84 -25.16 10.06
C PHE A 93 -31.64 -26.34 11.03
N ARG A 94 -30.40 -26.82 11.16
CA ARG A 94 -30.04 -27.64 12.31
C ARG A 94 -30.28 -26.78 13.54
N ARG A 95 -31.26 -27.20 14.35
CA ARG A 95 -31.51 -26.70 15.71
C ARG A 95 -30.19 -26.65 16.49
N ARG A 96 -29.60 -25.45 16.62
CA ARG A 96 -28.62 -25.13 17.67
C ARG A 96 -29.31 -24.27 18.71
N ALA A 97 -30.07 -24.92 19.58
CA ALA A 97 -30.65 -24.29 20.76
C ALA A 97 -29.95 -24.88 22.01
N ALA A 98 -28.83 -24.27 22.39
CA ALA A 98 -28.23 -24.33 23.75
C ALA A 98 -27.00 -23.40 23.88
N GLY A 99 -26.93 -22.26 23.17
CA GLY A 99 -25.81 -21.32 23.26
C GLY A 99 -26.30 -19.89 23.51
N GLY A 100 -25.64 -19.14 24.40
CA GLY A 100 -25.97 -17.73 24.68
C GLY A 100 -25.82 -16.84 23.43
N LYS A 101 -26.27 -15.58 23.49
CA LYS A 101 -26.24 -14.62 22.36
C LYS A 101 -24.85 -14.55 21.67
N MET A 102 -23.77 -14.59 22.43
CA MET A 102 -22.40 -14.61 21.90
C MET A 102 -22.09 -15.86 21.08
N ALA A 103 -22.65 -17.03 21.44
CA ALA A 103 -22.46 -18.28 20.73
C ALA A 103 -23.11 -18.27 19.34
N ALA A 104 -24.27 -17.61 19.21
CA ALA A 104 -24.92 -17.40 17.92
C ALA A 104 -24.11 -16.44 17.04
N VAL A 105 -23.58 -15.35 17.63
CA VAL A 105 -22.72 -14.39 16.91
C VAL A 105 -21.40 -15.04 16.47
N ALA A 106 -20.76 -15.84 17.32
CA ALA A 106 -19.52 -16.54 16.96
C ALA A 106 -19.71 -17.46 15.74
N ALA A 107 -20.79 -18.26 15.72
CA ALA A 107 -21.13 -19.11 14.59
C ALA A 107 -21.40 -18.29 13.31
N ALA A 108 -22.17 -17.20 13.43
CA ALA A 108 -22.48 -16.33 12.29
C ALA A 108 -21.24 -15.59 11.76
N LEU A 109 -20.27 -15.23 12.61
CA LEU A 109 -19.00 -14.64 12.21
C LEU A 109 -18.13 -15.64 11.41
N LEU A 110 -18.14 -16.92 11.81
CA LEU A 110 -17.46 -17.98 11.07
C LEU A 110 -18.11 -18.22 9.70
N GLU A 111 -19.44 -18.35 9.66
CA GLU A 111 -20.22 -18.50 8.42
C GLU A 111 -20.01 -17.32 7.47
N ALA A 112 -19.94 -16.10 8.01
CA ALA A 112 -19.65 -14.89 7.25
C ALA A 112 -18.21 -14.79 6.74
N GLN A 113 -17.33 -15.74 7.08
CA GLN A 113 -15.89 -15.71 6.87
C GLN A 113 -15.21 -14.47 7.51
N ALA A 114 -15.84 -13.91 8.54
CA ALA A 114 -15.33 -12.77 9.29
C ALA A 114 -14.31 -13.20 10.35
N VAL A 115 -14.42 -14.46 10.82
CA VAL A 115 -13.38 -15.18 11.57
C VAL A 115 -12.97 -16.38 10.72
N ARG A 116 -11.66 -16.56 10.49
CA ARG A 116 -11.11 -17.64 9.67
C ARG A 116 -9.94 -18.31 10.38
N PHE A 117 -9.84 -19.63 10.24
CA PHE A 117 -8.74 -20.44 10.76
C PHE A 117 -7.91 -21.03 9.62
N GLY A 118 -6.60 -21.13 9.82
CA GLY A 118 -5.64 -21.48 8.77
C GLY A 118 -4.39 -20.62 8.85
N ASP A 119 -3.50 -20.72 7.86
CA ASP A 119 -2.23 -19.99 7.88
C ASP A 119 -2.36 -18.64 7.18
N PHE A 120 -2.44 -17.58 7.99
CA PHE A 120 -2.56 -16.20 7.50
C PHE A 120 -1.32 -15.39 7.83
N VAL A 121 -0.95 -14.46 6.96
CA VAL A 121 0.05 -13.44 7.28
C VAL A 121 -0.67 -12.16 7.69
N LEU A 122 -0.57 -11.77 8.95
CA LEU A 122 -1.17 -10.52 9.44
C LEU A 122 -0.45 -9.31 8.84
N ARG A 123 -1.08 -8.12 8.92
CA ARG A 123 -0.43 -6.85 8.52
C ARG A 123 0.91 -6.60 9.25
N SER A 124 1.06 -7.15 10.46
CA SER A 124 2.33 -7.15 11.20
C SER A 124 3.44 -7.99 10.55
N GLY A 125 3.10 -8.89 9.63
CA GLY A 125 3.99 -9.90 9.05
C GLY A 125 4.07 -11.19 9.87
N ILE A 126 3.37 -11.26 11.00
CA ILE A 126 3.34 -12.45 11.86
C ILE A 126 2.41 -13.48 11.22
N ALA A 127 2.90 -14.71 11.06
CA ALA A 127 2.07 -15.85 10.70
C ALA A 127 1.08 -16.13 11.85
N SER A 128 -0.21 -16.13 11.53
CA SER A 128 -1.30 -16.27 12.48
C SER A 128 -2.20 -17.43 12.08
N PRO A 129 -2.51 -18.35 13.00
CA PRO A 129 -3.45 -19.45 12.76
C PRO A 129 -4.92 -18.98 12.67
N VAL A 130 -5.17 -17.71 12.98
CA VAL A 130 -6.50 -17.10 12.98
C VAL A 130 -6.46 -15.70 12.35
N TYR A 131 -7.44 -15.40 11.50
CA TYR A 131 -7.62 -14.09 10.88
C TYR A 131 -9.03 -13.58 11.14
N VAL A 132 -9.12 -12.34 11.61
CA VAL A 132 -10.40 -11.68 11.95
C VAL A 132 -10.50 -10.40 11.13
N ASP A 133 -11.57 -10.29 10.35
CA ASP A 133 -11.87 -9.12 9.51
C ASP A 133 -13.36 -8.88 9.46
N LEU A 134 -13.80 -7.89 10.24
CA LEU A 134 -15.21 -7.61 10.44
C LEU A 134 -15.76 -6.59 9.42
N ARG A 135 -14.96 -6.14 8.44
CA ARG A 135 -15.41 -5.15 7.44
C ARG A 135 -16.59 -5.65 6.61
N GLY A 136 -16.62 -6.96 6.33
CA GLY A 136 -17.70 -7.60 5.58
C GLY A 136 -19.06 -7.60 6.28
N LEU A 137 -19.13 -7.23 7.58
CA LEU A 137 -20.40 -7.15 8.31
C LEU A 137 -21.31 -6.03 7.77
N ALA A 138 -20.74 -5.01 7.11
CA ALA A 138 -21.52 -3.96 6.46
C ALA A 138 -22.51 -4.54 5.42
N SER A 139 -22.16 -5.67 4.79
CA SER A 139 -23.02 -6.39 3.83
C SER A 139 -23.95 -7.41 4.50
N ARG A 140 -23.97 -7.49 5.84
CA ARG A 140 -24.80 -8.41 6.63
C ARG A 140 -25.51 -7.67 7.77
N PRO A 141 -26.54 -6.86 7.47
CA PRO A 141 -27.17 -5.94 8.44
C PRO A 141 -27.68 -6.62 9.71
N ALA A 142 -28.24 -7.83 9.61
CA ALA A 142 -28.70 -8.58 10.78
C ALA A 142 -27.55 -8.96 11.73
N LEU A 143 -26.42 -9.43 11.19
CA LEU A 143 -25.23 -9.75 11.97
C LEU A 143 -24.57 -8.49 12.54
N LEU A 144 -24.47 -7.44 11.75
CA LEU A 144 -23.96 -6.14 12.18
C LEU A 144 -24.77 -5.59 13.37
N ARG A 145 -26.11 -5.68 13.29
CA ARG A 145 -27.01 -5.29 14.39
C ARG A 145 -26.78 -6.13 15.65
N MET A 146 -26.70 -7.45 15.52
CA MET A 146 -26.41 -8.32 16.68
C MET A 146 -25.08 -7.98 17.35
N VAL A 147 -24.05 -7.64 16.57
CA VAL A 147 -22.75 -7.20 17.10
C VAL A 147 -22.86 -5.85 17.81
N ALA A 148 -23.54 -4.87 17.20
CA ALA A 148 -23.79 -3.57 17.80
C ALA A 148 -24.56 -3.69 19.13
N ASP A 149 -25.57 -4.56 19.18
CA ASP A 149 -26.32 -4.86 20.40
C ASP A 149 -25.42 -5.42 21.50
N LEU A 150 -24.54 -6.37 21.19
CA LEU A 150 -23.61 -6.93 22.16
C LEU A 150 -22.64 -5.88 22.72
N LEU A 151 -22.08 -5.03 21.86
CA LEU A 151 -21.23 -3.91 22.27
C LEU A 151 -22.00 -2.97 23.22
N PHE A 152 -23.22 -2.60 22.85
CA PHE A 152 -24.05 -1.74 23.69
C PHE A 152 -24.40 -2.40 25.04
N GLN A 153 -24.74 -3.69 25.05
CA GLN A 153 -24.98 -4.42 26.30
C GLN A 153 -23.73 -4.53 27.17
N ALA A 154 -22.53 -4.65 26.59
CA ALA A 154 -21.29 -4.62 27.34
C ALA A 154 -21.08 -3.26 28.02
N ALA A 155 -21.30 -2.15 27.31
CA ALA A 155 -21.25 -0.81 27.87
C ALA A 155 -22.26 -0.62 29.02
N LYS A 156 -23.50 -1.10 28.82
CA LYS A 156 -24.56 -1.03 29.83
C LYS A 156 -24.26 -1.91 31.05
N GLY A 157 -23.76 -3.13 30.84
CA GLY A 157 -23.40 -4.07 31.89
C GLY A 157 -22.25 -3.58 32.76
N ALA A 158 -21.30 -2.84 32.19
CA ALA A 158 -20.23 -2.15 32.91
C ALA A 158 -20.67 -0.82 33.55
N ALA A 159 -21.95 -0.44 33.41
CA ALA A 159 -22.53 0.80 33.94
C ALA A 159 -21.76 2.08 33.53
N LEU A 160 -21.27 2.11 32.28
CA LEU A 160 -20.50 3.24 31.76
C LEU A 160 -21.35 4.49 31.63
N ARG A 161 -20.75 5.65 31.90
CA ARG A 161 -21.35 6.97 31.69
C ARG A 161 -20.59 7.69 30.59
N TYR A 162 -21.32 8.14 29.58
CA TYR A 162 -20.80 8.82 28.40
C TYR A 162 -21.90 9.65 27.76
N ASP A 163 -21.51 10.73 27.11
CA ASP A 163 -22.41 11.71 26.48
C ASP A 163 -22.54 11.44 24.97
N CYS A 164 -21.50 10.87 24.35
CA CYS A 164 -21.48 10.51 22.94
C CYS A 164 -20.64 9.23 22.68
N VAL A 165 -20.79 8.66 21.49
CA VAL A 165 -19.99 7.52 21.01
C VAL A 165 -19.15 7.91 19.79
N CYS A 166 -17.97 7.30 19.64
CA CYS A 166 -17.15 7.42 18.44
C CYS A 166 -16.65 6.04 18.01
N GLY A 167 -17.00 5.61 16.80
CA GLY A 167 -16.43 4.40 16.21
C GLY A 167 -15.01 4.63 15.71
N VAL A 168 -14.11 3.68 15.94
CA VAL A 168 -12.79 3.71 15.29
C VAL A 168 -12.95 3.49 13.78
N PRO A 169 -12.32 4.32 12.92
CA PRO A 169 -12.44 4.16 11.46
C PRO A 169 -11.78 2.87 10.96
N TYR A 170 -12.35 2.09 10.04
CA TYR A 170 -13.62 2.22 9.32
C TYR A 170 -14.68 1.21 9.82
N THR A 171 -14.26 0.07 10.35
CA THR A 171 -15.12 -1.09 10.63
C THR A 171 -16.08 -0.87 11.80
N ALA A 172 -15.66 -0.12 12.82
CA ALA A 172 -16.49 0.13 13.99
C ALA A 172 -17.47 1.30 13.77
N LEU A 173 -17.33 2.08 12.70
CA LEU A 173 -18.26 3.17 12.38
C LEU A 173 -19.70 2.67 12.17
N PRO A 174 -19.99 1.67 11.31
CA PRO A 174 -21.34 1.12 11.19
C PRO A 174 -21.92 0.59 12.52
N MET A 175 -21.08 0.00 13.37
CA MET A 175 -21.51 -0.49 14.69
C MET A 175 -21.90 0.67 15.60
N ALA A 176 -21.06 1.71 15.68
CA ALA A 176 -21.35 2.92 16.43
C ALA A 176 -22.58 3.66 15.90
N THR A 177 -22.81 3.67 14.58
CA THR A 177 -24.01 4.25 13.96
C THR A 177 -25.28 3.54 14.43
N ILE A 178 -25.29 2.21 14.50
CA ILE A 178 -26.44 1.44 15.00
C ILE A 178 -26.66 1.72 16.49
N ILE A 179 -25.59 1.70 17.30
CA ILE A 179 -25.68 2.01 18.74
C ILE A 179 -26.27 3.41 18.96
N SER A 180 -25.79 4.39 18.20
CA SER A 180 -26.28 5.77 18.22
C SER A 180 -27.75 5.86 17.85
N SER A 181 -28.13 5.29 16.69
CA SER A 181 -29.48 5.37 16.15
C SER A 181 -30.52 4.66 17.02
N GLU A 182 -30.21 3.45 17.51
CA GLU A 182 -31.17 2.64 18.26
C GLU A 182 -31.34 3.13 19.71
N ASN A 183 -30.34 3.80 20.28
CA ASN A 183 -30.34 4.24 21.67
C ASN A 183 -30.40 5.76 21.85
N GLN A 184 -30.54 6.51 20.75
CA GLN A 184 -30.62 7.98 20.75
C GLN A 184 -29.41 8.64 21.43
N ILE A 185 -28.22 8.13 21.15
CA ILE A 185 -26.95 8.63 21.70
C ILE A 185 -26.21 9.40 20.61
N PRO A 186 -25.77 10.66 20.84
CA PRO A 186 -24.97 11.40 19.86
C PRO A 186 -23.73 10.63 19.42
N MET A 187 -23.41 10.70 18.12
CA MET A 187 -22.23 10.07 17.54
C MET A 187 -21.28 11.10 16.94
N LEU A 188 -20.00 10.93 17.22
CA LEU A 188 -18.90 11.59 16.55
C LEU A 188 -18.29 10.67 15.50
N ILE A 189 -17.85 11.25 14.39
CA ILE A 189 -17.15 10.51 13.33
C ILE A 189 -15.73 11.06 13.25
N ARG A 190 -14.75 10.27 13.69
CA ARG A 190 -13.34 10.53 13.41
C ARG A 190 -13.06 10.19 11.94
N ARG A 191 -12.40 11.09 11.22
CA ARG A 191 -11.82 10.80 9.90
C ARG A 191 -10.41 10.25 10.07
N LYS A 192 -10.02 9.35 9.18
CA LYS A 192 -8.63 8.84 9.12
C LYS A 192 -7.66 9.87 8.55
N GLU A 193 -8.13 10.66 7.59
CA GLU A 193 -7.37 11.70 6.88
C GLU A 193 -8.12 13.03 7.00
N ALA A 194 -7.37 14.14 7.13
CA ALA A 194 -7.95 15.48 7.03
C ALA A 194 -8.32 15.79 5.57
N LYS A 195 -9.35 16.61 5.35
CA LYS A 195 -9.66 17.10 4.01
C LYS A 195 -8.56 18.05 3.52
N ASP A 196 -8.23 17.98 2.23
CA ASP A 196 -7.34 18.95 1.57
C ASP A 196 -7.97 20.36 1.42
N TYR A 197 -9.30 20.45 1.51
CA TYR A 197 -10.09 21.67 1.39
C TYR A 197 -11.22 21.75 2.44
N GLY A 198 -11.65 22.96 2.82
CA GLY A 198 -12.67 23.19 3.85
C GLY A 198 -12.12 23.31 5.28
N THR A 199 -12.91 22.96 6.29
CA THR A 199 -12.62 23.22 7.72
C THR A 199 -11.44 22.42 8.32
N LYS A 200 -10.85 21.49 7.56
CA LYS A 200 -9.72 20.60 7.95
C LYS A 200 -9.93 19.82 9.27
N ARG A 201 -11.16 19.70 9.76
CA ARG A 201 -11.48 19.01 11.02
C ARG A 201 -11.30 17.49 10.87
N LEU A 202 -10.72 16.88 11.89
CA LEU A 202 -10.52 15.43 11.98
C LEU A 202 -11.70 14.71 12.65
N VAL A 203 -12.60 15.45 13.30
CA VAL A 203 -13.81 14.93 13.94
C VAL A 203 -15.02 15.68 13.40
N GLU A 204 -16.03 14.94 12.96
CA GLU A 204 -17.32 15.46 12.54
C GLU A 204 -18.37 15.19 13.64
N GLY A 205 -19.33 16.10 13.79
CA GLY A 205 -20.34 16.07 14.83
C GLY A 205 -20.29 17.32 15.73
N THR A 206 -21.28 17.45 16.61
CA THR A 206 -21.31 18.52 17.61
C THR A 206 -20.42 18.11 18.78
N ILE A 207 -19.36 18.86 19.03
CA ILE A 207 -18.40 18.61 20.10
C ILE A 207 -18.64 19.65 21.19
N ASN A 208 -18.96 19.22 22.41
CA ASN A 208 -18.97 20.09 23.57
C ASN A 208 -17.79 19.70 24.50
N PRO A 209 -16.77 20.56 24.66
CA PRO A 209 -15.64 20.27 25.53
C PRO A 209 -16.07 19.90 26.96
N GLY A 210 -15.41 18.90 27.54
CA GLY A 210 -15.72 18.36 28.87
C GLY A 210 -16.65 17.15 28.87
N GLU A 211 -17.37 16.89 27.77
CA GLU A 211 -18.16 15.67 27.55
C GLU A 211 -17.27 14.42 27.48
N THR A 212 -17.85 13.28 27.83
CA THR A 212 -17.21 11.97 27.81
C THR A 212 -17.62 11.21 26.55
N CYS A 213 -16.64 10.84 25.74
CA CYS A 213 -16.85 10.05 24.52
C CYS A 213 -16.44 8.59 24.75
N LEU A 214 -17.38 7.67 24.52
CA LEU A 214 -17.12 6.23 24.52
C LEU A 214 -16.60 5.79 23.15
N ILE A 215 -15.43 5.15 23.12
CA ILE A 215 -14.90 4.57 21.88
C ILE A 215 -15.53 3.19 21.63
N ILE A 216 -16.00 2.98 20.40
CA ILE A 216 -16.46 1.68 19.91
C ILE A 216 -15.43 1.11 18.95
N GLU A 217 -15.02 -0.14 19.16
CA GLU A 217 -14.03 -0.85 18.35
C GLU A 217 -14.51 -2.27 17.99
N ASP A 218 -14.03 -2.80 16.88
CA ASP A 218 -14.36 -4.15 16.44
C ASP A 218 -13.36 -5.19 17.01
N VAL A 219 -12.05 -4.97 16.84
CA VAL A 219 -11.00 -5.87 17.32
C VAL A 219 -9.86 -5.09 17.97
N VAL A 220 -9.44 -5.51 19.16
CA VAL A 220 -8.25 -4.99 19.84
C VAL A 220 -7.14 -6.03 19.84
N THR A 221 -5.97 -5.62 19.35
CA THR A 221 -4.71 -6.38 19.46
C THR A 221 -3.74 -5.69 20.41
N SER A 222 -3.16 -4.57 19.98
CA SER A 222 -2.19 -3.76 20.74
C SER A 222 -2.81 -2.48 21.34
N GLY A 223 -4.08 -2.19 21.06
CA GLY A 223 -4.77 -0.97 21.48
C GLY A 223 -4.43 0.30 20.69
N SER A 224 -3.51 0.26 19.70
CA SER A 224 -3.06 1.48 18.99
C SER A 224 -4.20 2.28 18.33
N SER A 225 -5.14 1.64 17.64
CA SER A 225 -6.22 2.33 16.93
C SER A 225 -7.16 3.10 17.87
N VAL A 226 -7.39 2.54 19.06
CA VAL A 226 -8.16 3.18 20.13
C VAL A 226 -7.39 4.37 20.71
N LEU A 227 -6.08 4.22 20.97
CA LEU A 227 -5.24 5.32 21.45
C LEU A 227 -5.17 6.49 20.47
N GLU A 228 -4.97 6.23 19.18
CA GLU A 228 -4.97 7.25 18.13
C GLU A 228 -6.31 7.99 18.06
N THR A 229 -7.42 7.25 18.22
CA THR A 229 -8.76 7.84 18.24
C THR A 229 -8.96 8.69 19.49
N ALA A 230 -8.54 8.20 20.66
CA ALA A 230 -8.62 8.92 21.91
C ALA A 230 -7.79 10.20 21.91
N GLU A 231 -6.59 10.18 21.31
CA GLU A 231 -5.74 11.36 21.20
C GLU A 231 -6.42 12.48 20.41
N VAL A 232 -7.04 12.14 19.28
CA VAL A 232 -7.77 13.11 18.45
C VAL A 232 -8.97 13.69 19.21
N LEU A 233 -9.77 12.85 19.87
CA LEU A 233 -10.93 13.29 20.65
C LEU A 233 -10.52 14.16 21.85
N ARG A 234 -9.43 13.80 22.56
CA ARG A 234 -8.89 14.57 23.68
C ARG A 234 -8.39 15.95 23.24
N LYS A 235 -7.81 16.07 22.04
CA LYS A 235 -7.41 17.37 21.45
C LYS A 235 -8.58 18.29 21.19
N GLU A 236 -9.76 17.74 20.91
CA GLU A 236 -11.01 18.50 20.76
C GLU A 236 -11.70 18.80 22.12
N GLY A 237 -11.04 18.49 23.24
CA GLY A 237 -11.52 18.80 24.59
C GLY A 237 -12.44 17.74 25.22
N LEU A 238 -12.58 16.56 24.60
CA LEU A 238 -13.40 15.48 25.13
C LEU A 238 -12.62 14.62 26.13
N LYS A 239 -13.34 14.03 27.09
CA LYS A 239 -12.82 12.99 27.98
C LYS A 239 -13.00 11.63 27.32
N VAL A 240 -11.94 10.82 27.32
CA VAL A 240 -11.99 9.44 26.82
C VAL A 240 -11.42 8.54 27.90
N THR A 241 -12.31 7.83 28.60
CA THR A 241 -11.97 6.99 29.77
C THR A 241 -12.23 5.51 29.54
N ASP A 242 -13.06 5.17 28.56
CA ASP A 242 -13.51 3.80 28.33
C ASP A 242 -13.61 3.53 26.82
N ALA A 243 -13.33 2.28 26.45
CA ALA A 243 -13.54 1.76 25.11
C ALA A 243 -14.23 0.40 25.19
N VAL A 244 -15.17 0.13 24.29
CA VAL A 244 -15.87 -1.16 24.19
C VAL A 244 -15.50 -1.82 22.88
N VAL A 245 -15.13 -3.11 22.94
CA VAL A 245 -14.66 -3.89 21.79
C VAL A 245 -15.41 -5.21 21.67
N LEU A 246 -15.65 -5.67 20.44
CA LEU A 246 -16.27 -6.98 20.22
C LEU A 246 -15.29 -8.10 20.60
N LEU A 247 -14.06 -8.02 20.08
CA LEU A 247 -13.04 -9.04 20.28
C LEU A 247 -11.73 -8.46 20.82
N ASP A 248 -11.35 -8.86 22.03
CA ASP A 248 -9.97 -8.70 22.52
C ASP A 248 -9.14 -9.92 22.12
N ARG A 249 -8.05 -9.70 21.39
CA ARG A 249 -7.14 -10.78 20.99
C ARG A 249 -6.23 -11.27 22.11
N GLU A 250 -6.28 -10.65 23.28
CA GLU A 250 -5.47 -11.00 24.47
C GLU A 250 -3.96 -10.84 24.21
N GLN A 251 -3.61 -9.90 23.34
CA GLN A 251 -2.23 -9.62 22.96
C GLN A 251 -1.70 -8.35 23.65
N GLY A 252 -2.23 -7.95 24.81
CA GLY A 252 -1.69 -6.82 25.59
C GLY A 252 -2.34 -5.44 25.33
N GLY A 253 -3.29 -5.35 24.39
CA GLY A 253 -4.03 -4.12 24.13
C GLY A 253 -4.80 -3.58 25.35
N LYS A 254 -5.41 -4.46 26.16
CA LYS A 254 -6.13 -4.08 27.39
C LYS A 254 -5.23 -3.32 28.37
N ALA A 255 -4.09 -3.91 28.73
CA ALA A 255 -3.17 -3.32 29.70
C ALA A 255 -2.57 -2.00 29.19
N ARG A 256 -2.20 -1.94 27.91
CA ARG A 256 -1.66 -0.71 27.31
C ARG A 256 -2.68 0.43 27.29
N LEU A 257 -3.95 0.13 27.04
CA LEU A 257 -5.01 1.15 27.10
C LEU A 257 -5.20 1.66 28.53
N GLU A 258 -5.12 0.77 29.52
CA GLU A 258 -5.24 1.13 30.93
C GLU A 258 -4.13 2.08 31.39
N GLU A 259 -2.89 1.87 30.93
CA GLU A 259 -1.76 2.79 31.16
C GLU A 259 -2.01 4.22 30.63
N HIS A 260 -2.84 4.35 29.60
CA HIS A 260 -3.20 5.63 28.99
C HIS A 260 -4.55 6.17 29.50
N GLY A 261 -5.03 5.61 30.62
CA GLY A 261 -6.26 6.00 31.28
C GLY A 261 -7.53 5.59 30.55
N ILE A 262 -7.48 4.52 29.74
CA ILE A 262 -8.64 4.00 28.99
C ILE A 262 -8.92 2.57 29.44
N ARG A 263 -10.06 2.32 30.07
CA ARG A 263 -10.49 0.96 30.42
C ARG A 263 -11.11 0.28 29.21
N LEU A 264 -10.62 -0.91 28.86
CA LEU A 264 -11.16 -1.72 27.78
C LEU A 264 -12.21 -2.72 28.28
N HIS A 265 -13.39 -2.68 27.67
CA HIS A 265 -14.52 -3.57 27.95
C HIS A 265 -14.77 -4.47 26.73
N SER A 266 -14.33 -5.72 26.80
CA SER A 266 -14.45 -6.69 25.69
C SER A 266 -15.73 -7.52 25.82
N VAL A 267 -16.51 -7.64 24.73
CA VAL A 267 -17.65 -8.57 24.65
C VAL A 267 -17.17 -10.02 24.73
N CYS A 268 -16.08 -10.33 24.03
CA CYS A 268 -15.46 -11.65 24.02
C CYS A 268 -13.94 -11.53 23.88
N THR A 269 -13.21 -12.48 24.46
CA THR A 269 -11.79 -12.64 24.18
C THR A 269 -11.58 -13.69 23.08
N LEU A 270 -10.43 -13.68 22.43
CA LEU A 270 -10.12 -14.66 21.40
C LEU A 270 -10.12 -16.09 21.98
N SER A 271 -9.58 -16.28 23.18
CA SER A 271 -9.68 -17.56 23.88
C SER A 271 -11.13 -17.96 24.15
N GLY A 272 -11.97 -17.03 24.63
CA GLY A 272 -13.39 -17.29 24.85
C GLY A 272 -14.16 -17.63 23.56
N MET A 273 -13.80 -17.00 22.44
CA MET A 273 -14.38 -17.30 21.14
C MET A 273 -13.99 -18.70 20.65
N LEU A 274 -12.73 -19.11 20.85
CA LEU A 274 -12.27 -20.46 20.53
C LEU A 274 -13.01 -21.50 21.36
N ASP A 275 -13.15 -21.29 22.66
CA ASP A 275 -13.85 -22.23 23.54
C ASP A 275 -15.33 -22.41 23.11
N ILE A 276 -16.00 -21.33 22.72
CA ILE A 276 -17.37 -21.36 22.15
C ILE A 276 -17.41 -22.18 20.86
N LEU A 277 -16.50 -21.91 19.91
CA LEU A 277 -16.49 -22.57 18.61
C LEU A 277 -16.09 -24.05 18.72
N GLN A 278 -15.20 -24.38 19.66
CA GLN A 278 -14.82 -25.75 19.98
C GLN A 278 -16.00 -26.54 20.57
N GLN A 279 -16.73 -25.97 21.53
CA GLN A 279 -17.94 -26.59 22.08
C GLN A 279 -19.04 -26.83 21.03
N GLN A 280 -19.07 -26.00 19.99
CA GLN A 280 -19.99 -26.15 18.86
C GLN A 280 -19.51 -27.19 17.82
N GLY A 281 -18.27 -27.67 17.92
CA GLY A 281 -17.64 -28.57 16.95
C GLY A 281 -17.20 -27.88 15.65
N GLU A 282 -17.03 -26.56 15.67
CA GLU A 282 -16.59 -25.77 14.49
C GLU A 282 -15.07 -25.67 14.38
N VAL A 283 -14.35 -25.88 15.49
CA VAL A 283 -12.89 -25.83 15.57
C VAL A 283 -12.40 -27.03 16.37
N ASP A 284 -11.41 -27.75 15.85
CA ASP A 284 -10.83 -28.90 16.53
C ASP A 284 -9.87 -28.48 17.66
N VAL A 285 -9.52 -29.45 18.51
CA VAL A 285 -8.62 -29.25 19.66
C VAL A 285 -7.24 -28.75 19.22
N GLU A 286 -6.73 -29.28 18.12
CA GLU A 286 -5.40 -28.94 17.59
C GLU A 286 -5.32 -27.47 17.17
N MET A 287 -6.31 -26.96 16.44
CA MET A 287 -6.39 -25.56 16.06
C MET A 287 -6.55 -24.65 17.28
N VAL A 288 -7.33 -25.05 18.29
CA VAL A 288 -7.44 -24.30 19.55
C VAL A 288 -6.07 -24.16 20.23
N GLU A 289 -5.31 -25.25 20.33
CA GLU A 289 -3.96 -25.23 20.89
C GLU A 289 -3.02 -24.35 20.06
N LYS A 290 -3.06 -24.46 18.72
CA LYS A 290 -2.27 -23.63 17.80
C LYS A 290 -2.54 -22.13 18.02
N VAL A 291 -3.81 -21.74 18.17
CA VAL A 291 -4.17 -20.34 18.41
C VAL A 291 -3.80 -19.89 19.83
N LYS A 292 -3.96 -20.73 20.86
CA LYS A 292 -3.53 -20.40 22.24
C LYS A 292 -2.03 -20.16 22.33
N ASN A 293 -1.23 -21.01 21.69
CA ASN A 293 0.23 -20.82 21.59
C ASN A 293 0.58 -19.52 20.84
N PHE A 294 -0.17 -19.19 19.78
CA PHE A 294 0.00 -17.94 19.07
C PHE A 294 -0.28 -16.71 19.96
N ILE A 295 -1.34 -16.74 20.77
CA ILE A 295 -1.67 -15.62 21.69
C ILE A 295 -0.51 -15.41 22.68
N GLN A 296 -0.09 -16.47 23.37
CA GLN A 296 0.98 -16.41 24.37
C GLN A 296 2.32 -15.96 23.77
N GLY A 297 2.63 -16.39 22.55
CA GLY A 297 3.87 -16.04 21.87
C GLY A 297 3.92 -14.60 21.33
N ASN A 298 2.79 -13.89 21.27
CA ASN A 298 2.65 -12.60 20.60
C ASN A 298 1.93 -11.54 21.46
N VAL A 299 2.26 -11.45 22.74
CA VAL A 299 1.74 -10.41 23.66
C VAL A 299 2.58 -9.13 23.54
N PHE A 300 1.92 -7.97 23.45
CA PHE A 300 2.53 -6.65 23.54
C PHE A 300 2.66 -6.25 25.02
N GLU A 301 3.88 -6.01 25.52
CA GLU A 301 4.07 -5.64 26.93
C GLU A 301 3.70 -4.17 27.23
N PRO A 302 2.97 -3.92 28.33
CA PRO A 302 2.66 -2.58 28.84
C PRO A 302 3.84 -2.05 29.69
N GLY A 303 4.31 -0.81 29.43
CA GLY A 303 5.14 -0.10 30.43
C GLY A 303 6.54 0.42 30.04
N ALA A 304 7.02 0.34 28.80
CA ALA A 304 8.35 0.86 28.44
C ALA A 304 8.29 2.10 27.55
N GLN A 305 7.87 3.23 28.12
CA GLN A 305 8.14 4.57 27.57
C GLN A 305 8.44 5.57 28.70
N ASN A 306 9.65 5.47 29.26
CA ASN A 306 10.43 6.56 29.85
C ASN A 306 11.87 6.04 30.04
N GLY A 307 12.65 6.10 28.96
CA GLY A 307 13.94 5.42 28.74
C GLY A 307 14.01 4.95 27.28
N PRO A 308 15.19 4.84 26.64
CA PRO A 308 15.27 4.62 25.18
C PRO A 308 14.45 3.38 24.80
N THR A 309 13.65 3.57 23.76
CA THR A 309 12.62 2.68 23.21
C THR A 309 12.94 1.18 23.38
N PRO A 310 12.03 0.36 23.95
CA PRO A 310 12.26 -1.07 24.07
C PRO A 310 12.28 -1.70 22.67
N VAL A 311 13.37 -2.42 22.43
CA VAL A 311 13.72 -3.12 21.21
C VAL A 311 12.60 -4.12 20.86
N LYS A 312 11.89 -3.86 19.75
CA LYS A 312 11.06 -4.85 19.03
C LYS A 312 11.81 -6.17 19.00
N ARG A 313 11.16 -7.33 19.15
CA ARG A 313 11.79 -8.63 18.82
C ARG A 313 12.34 -8.54 17.39
N VAL A 314 13.65 -8.28 17.29
CA VAL A 314 14.35 -8.03 16.03
C VAL A 314 14.42 -9.39 15.36
N CYS A 315 13.78 -9.52 14.19
CA CYS A 315 14.26 -10.50 13.23
C CYS A 315 15.74 -10.13 13.03
N LYS A 316 16.65 -10.90 13.66
CA LYS A 316 18.05 -10.50 13.89
C LYS A 316 18.59 -9.87 12.62
N GLU A 317 18.81 -8.56 12.65
CA GLU A 317 19.17 -7.85 11.44
C GLU A 317 20.49 -8.46 10.93
N LEU A 318 20.51 -8.87 9.66
CA LEU A 318 21.66 -9.53 9.09
C LEU A 318 22.71 -8.48 8.72
N SER A 319 23.98 -8.82 8.88
CA SER A 319 25.07 -7.97 8.39
C SER A 319 25.02 -7.86 6.86
N PHE A 320 25.73 -6.90 6.26
CA PHE A 320 25.78 -6.83 4.80
C PHE A 320 26.44 -8.10 4.25
N GLY A 321 27.51 -8.57 4.88
CA GLY A 321 28.13 -9.87 4.56
C GLY A 321 27.14 -11.04 4.63
N ALA A 322 26.36 -11.16 5.71
CA ALA A 322 25.38 -12.25 5.84
C ALA A 322 24.23 -12.16 4.82
N ARG A 323 23.82 -10.94 4.44
CA ARG A 323 22.83 -10.72 3.37
C ARG A 323 23.39 -11.11 2.00
N ALA A 324 24.69 -10.93 1.77
CA ALA A 324 25.36 -11.28 0.52
C ALA A 324 25.35 -12.80 0.24
N GLU A 325 25.16 -13.62 1.27
CA GLU A 325 25.15 -15.09 1.20
C GLU A 325 23.72 -15.68 1.15
N LEU A 326 22.68 -14.85 1.15
CA LEU A 326 21.30 -15.33 1.12
C LEU A 326 21.00 -16.07 -0.20
N PRO A 327 20.29 -17.22 -0.18
CA PRO A 327 20.02 -18.01 -1.38
C PRO A 327 19.27 -17.27 -2.50
N GLY A 328 18.50 -16.24 -2.16
CA GLY A 328 17.69 -15.44 -3.10
C GLY A 328 18.29 -14.09 -3.47
N VAL A 329 19.53 -13.79 -3.07
CA VAL A 329 20.14 -12.49 -3.33
C VAL A 329 20.54 -12.36 -4.81
N HIS A 330 20.27 -11.19 -5.40
CA HIS A 330 20.70 -10.90 -6.76
C HIS A 330 22.24 -10.78 -6.84
N PRO A 331 22.93 -11.25 -7.91
CA PRO A 331 24.39 -11.21 -7.99
C PRO A 331 25.02 -9.82 -7.82
N ILE A 332 24.40 -8.78 -8.39
CA ILE A 332 24.83 -7.38 -8.18
C ILE A 332 24.65 -6.94 -6.72
N ALA A 333 23.56 -7.37 -6.06
CA ALA A 333 23.36 -7.07 -4.65
C ALA A 333 24.37 -7.79 -3.77
N ALA A 334 24.66 -9.07 -4.03
CA ALA A 334 25.71 -9.81 -3.33
C ALA A 334 27.07 -9.13 -3.47
N ARG A 335 27.47 -8.77 -4.69
CA ARG A 335 28.74 -8.07 -4.95
C ARG A 335 28.81 -6.73 -4.20
N LEU A 336 27.72 -5.97 -4.20
CA LEU A 336 27.61 -4.70 -3.48
C LEU A 336 27.66 -4.88 -1.96
N LEU A 337 26.94 -5.85 -1.42
CA LEU A 337 26.94 -6.13 0.02
C LEU A 337 28.32 -6.57 0.51
N THR A 338 29.00 -7.43 -0.25
CA THR A 338 30.37 -7.88 0.05
C THR A 338 31.36 -6.72 0.04
N LEU A 339 31.31 -5.83 -0.97
CA LEU A 339 32.22 -4.68 -1.01
C LEU A 339 31.91 -3.67 0.10
N MET A 340 30.64 -3.49 0.46
CA MET A 340 30.23 -2.59 1.55
C MET A 340 30.80 -3.05 2.89
N GLU A 341 30.70 -4.36 3.17
CA GLU A 341 31.28 -4.98 4.38
C GLU A 341 32.81 -4.85 4.39
N LYS A 342 33.47 -5.20 3.28
CA LYS A 342 34.93 -5.14 3.14
C LYS A 342 35.49 -3.72 3.35
N LYS A 343 34.85 -2.72 2.74
CA LYS A 343 35.31 -1.31 2.77
C LYS A 343 34.72 -0.52 3.92
N GLN A 344 33.83 -1.11 4.71
CA GLN A 344 33.08 -0.42 5.76
C GLN A 344 32.46 0.89 5.24
N THR A 345 31.74 0.78 4.13
CA THR A 345 31.07 1.91 3.50
C THR A 345 29.70 1.53 3.00
N ASN A 346 28.73 2.37 3.33
CA ASN A 346 27.38 2.38 2.79
C ASN A 346 27.02 3.77 2.24
N LEU A 347 28.04 4.44 1.67
CA LEU A 347 27.93 5.74 1.02
C LEU A 347 27.92 5.59 -0.50
N CYS A 348 26.88 6.11 -1.13
CA CYS A 348 26.81 6.36 -2.56
C CYS A 348 27.07 7.84 -2.85
N LEU A 349 28.07 8.13 -3.67
CA LEU A 349 28.34 9.50 -4.14
C LEU A 349 27.47 9.81 -5.35
N SER A 350 26.67 10.88 -5.26
CA SER A 350 25.96 11.48 -6.39
C SER A 350 26.88 12.48 -7.07
N ALA A 351 27.59 12.04 -8.12
CA ALA A 351 28.56 12.84 -8.85
C ALA A 351 27.86 13.71 -9.92
N ASP A 352 27.01 14.62 -9.47
CA ASP A 352 26.21 15.51 -10.32
C ASP A 352 27.08 16.69 -10.81
N VAL A 353 28.08 16.39 -11.64
CA VAL A 353 29.03 17.33 -12.25
C VAL A 353 28.86 17.35 -13.77
N THR A 354 29.30 18.43 -14.42
CA THR A 354 29.06 18.65 -15.86
C THR A 354 30.29 18.41 -16.73
N GLU A 355 31.46 18.14 -16.15
CA GLU A 355 32.72 17.90 -16.85
C GLU A 355 33.28 16.50 -16.57
N SER A 356 33.68 15.78 -17.62
CA SER A 356 34.26 14.43 -17.52
C SER A 356 35.49 14.37 -16.63
N LYS A 357 36.35 15.38 -16.73
CA LYS A 357 37.57 15.47 -15.93
C LYS A 357 37.26 15.51 -14.43
N GLU A 358 36.26 16.29 -14.02
CA GLU A 358 35.84 16.39 -12.62
C GLU A 358 35.23 15.07 -12.15
N LEU A 359 34.38 14.43 -12.97
CA LEU A 359 33.81 13.11 -12.68
C LEU A 359 34.89 12.06 -12.38
N LEU A 360 35.89 11.96 -13.26
CA LEU A 360 36.98 11.00 -13.12
C LEU A 360 37.88 11.32 -11.92
N GLN A 361 38.15 12.60 -11.64
CA GLN A 361 38.89 13.02 -10.46
C GLN A 361 38.15 12.66 -9.16
N LEU A 362 36.83 12.86 -9.12
CA LEU A 362 36.00 12.44 -7.98
C LEU A 362 36.02 10.92 -7.82
N ALA A 363 35.86 10.17 -8.91
CA ALA A 363 35.92 8.71 -8.89
C ALA A 363 37.25 8.18 -8.36
N ALA A 364 38.37 8.76 -8.78
CA ALA A 364 39.72 8.37 -8.34
C ALA A 364 39.98 8.74 -6.87
N SER A 365 39.55 9.93 -6.44
CA SER A 365 39.86 10.43 -5.08
C SER A 365 38.90 9.91 -4.01
N LEU A 366 37.60 9.79 -4.31
CA LEU A 366 36.58 9.34 -3.37
C LEU A 366 36.23 7.86 -3.53
N GLY A 367 36.72 7.19 -4.59
CA GLY A 367 36.53 5.77 -4.85
C GLY A 367 36.75 4.87 -3.62
N PRO A 368 37.85 5.03 -2.84
CA PRO A 368 38.07 4.26 -1.62
C PRO A 368 36.97 4.41 -0.55
N SER A 369 36.27 5.55 -0.51
CA SER A 369 35.29 5.89 0.53
C SER A 369 33.86 5.46 0.19
N ILE A 370 33.56 5.07 -1.05
CA ILE A 370 32.19 4.85 -1.53
C ILE A 370 31.92 3.40 -1.92
N CYS A 371 30.66 2.95 -1.81
CA CYS A 371 30.22 1.67 -2.35
C CYS A 371 29.65 1.79 -3.76
N ILE A 372 29.10 2.97 -4.11
CA ILE A 372 28.50 3.26 -5.40
C ILE A 372 28.91 4.68 -5.82
N LEU A 373 29.22 4.85 -7.10
CA LEU A 373 29.26 6.15 -7.75
C LEU A 373 28.04 6.27 -8.65
N LYS A 374 27.15 7.20 -8.31
CA LYS A 374 25.96 7.54 -9.07
C LYS A 374 26.28 8.67 -10.05
N THR A 375 25.86 8.47 -11.31
CA THR A 375 26.05 9.39 -12.43
C THR A 375 24.73 9.95 -12.92
N HIS A 376 24.79 11.12 -13.56
CA HIS A 376 23.80 11.62 -14.49
C HIS A 376 24.55 11.88 -15.80
N ILE A 377 24.63 10.87 -16.67
CA ILE A 377 25.46 11.00 -17.88
C ILE A 377 24.91 12.04 -18.87
N ASP A 378 23.64 12.37 -18.75
CA ASP A 378 22.91 13.32 -19.59
C ASP A 378 23.16 14.79 -19.24
N ILE A 379 23.78 15.10 -18.10
CA ILE A 379 24.21 16.47 -17.74
C ILE A 379 25.68 16.75 -18.04
N LEU A 380 26.40 15.74 -18.54
CA LEU A 380 27.83 15.82 -18.78
C LEU A 380 28.10 16.36 -20.19
N ASN A 381 28.73 17.53 -20.27
CA ASN A 381 28.81 18.33 -21.50
C ASN A 381 29.73 17.72 -22.57
N ASP A 382 30.70 16.92 -22.15
CA ASP A 382 31.80 16.39 -22.96
C ASP A 382 31.83 14.86 -23.00
N PHE A 383 30.65 14.22 -22.94
CA PHE A 383 30.54 12.76 -22.87
C PHE A 383 31.20 12.06 -24.07
N THR A 384 32.03 11.07 -23.76
CA THR A 384 32.51 10.08 -24.75
C THR A 384 32.48 8.67 -24.17
N GLN A 385 32.60 7.67 -25.04
CA GLN A 385 32.68 6.28 -24.61
C GLN A 385 34.00 5.98 -23.86
N GLU A 386 35.04 6.75 -24.11
CA GLU A 386 36.33 6.68 -23.41
C GLU A 386 36.17 7.07 -21.93
N VAL A 387 35.36 8.08 -21.62
CA VAL A 387 35.12 8.54 -20.24
C VAL A 387 34.52 7.42 -19.38
N VAL A 388 33.53 6.69 -19.89
CA VAL A 388 32.93 5.57 -19.13
C VAL A 388 33.84 4.35 -19.06
N LYS A 389 34.77 4.18 -20.01
CA LYS A 389 35.82 3.16 -19.94
C LYS A 389 36.83 3.48 -18.84
N GLU A 390 37.25 4.74 -18.72
CA GLU A 390 38.12 5.19 -17.63
C GLU A 390 37.41 5.12 -16.28
N LEU A 391 36.14 5.54 -16.20
CA LEU A 391 35.33 5.42 -14.99
C LEU A 391 35.19 3.96 -14.56
N ARG A 392 35.02 3.03 -15.51
CA ARG A 392 35.00 1.59 -15.24
C ARG A 392 36.32 1.09 -14.67
N ALA A 393 37.45 1.52 -15.23
CA ALA A 393 38.77 1.17 -14.69
C ALA A 393 38.94 1.65 -13.25
N LEU A 394 38.47 2.85 -12.92
CA LEU A 394 38.47 3.38 -11.55
C LEU A 394 37.53 2.61 -10.62
N ALA A 395 36.35 2.21 -11.12
CA ALA A 395 35.40 1.40 -10.36
C ALA A 395 35.97 0.03 -10.00
N ASP A 396 36.66 -0.62 -10.94
CA ASP A 396 37.33 -1.89 -10.72
C ASP A 396 38.56 -1.71 -9.80
N GLN A 397 39.33 -0.63 -9.96
CA GLN A 397 40.50 -0.32 -9.11
C GLN A 397 40.13 -0.04 -7.65
N HIS A 398 39.06 0.70 -7.41
CA HIS A 398 38.66 1.15 -6.07
C HIS A 398 37.49 0.35 -5.48
N GLU A 399 37.01 -0.66 -6.19
CA GLU A 399 35.91 -1.54 -5.78
C GLU A 399 34.64 -0.77 -5.38
N PHE A 400 34.02 -0.11 -6.36
CA PHE A 400 32.67 0.48 -6.22
C PHE A 400 31.82 0.13 -7.46
N LEU A 401 30.49 0.21 -7.33
CA LEU A 401 29.59 0.03 -8.47
C LEU A 401 29.28 1.34 -9.17
N ILE A 402 29.03 1.28 -10.47
CA ILE A 402 28.53 2.42 -11.23
C ILE A 402 27.00 2.35 -11.34
N PHE A 403 26.33 3.44 -10.94
CA PHE A 403 24.88 3.58 -11.01
C PHE A 403 24.51 4.78 -11.89
N GLU A 404 23.89 4.54 -13.04
CA GLU A 404 23.32 5.60 -13.86
C GLU A 404 21.88 5.93 -13.40
N ASP A 405 21.70 7.14 -12.87
CA ASP A 405 20.44 7.61 -12.28
C ASP A 405 19.48 8.17 -13.32
N ARG A 406 19.24 7.38 -14.36
CA ARG A 406 18.47 7.79 -15.53
C ARG A 406 16.98 7.97 -15.26
N LYS A 407 16.45 7.31 -14.21
CA LYS A 407 15.02 7.26 -13.84
C LYS A 407 14.12 6.91 -15.02
N PHE A 408 14.34 5.74 -15.64
CA PHE A 408 13.52 5.27 -16.75
C PHE A 408 12.03 5.27 -16.38
N ALA A 409 11.18 5.86 -17.24
CA ALA A 409 9.77 6.11 -16.92
C ALA A 409 8.85 6.05 -18.15
N ASP A 410 9.23 5.26 -19.16
CA ASP A 410 8.47 5.09 -20.41
C ASP A 410 7.98 3.64 -20.55
N ILE A 411 7.22 3.35 -21.60
CA ILE A 411 6.80 1.99 -21.94
C ILE A 411 8.02 1.10 -22.25
N GLY A 412 7.84 -0.21 -22.03
CA GLY A 412 8.93 -1.20 -22.12
C GLY A 412 9.76 -1.13 -23.40
N ASN A 413 9.11 -1.01 -24.56
CA ASN A 413 9.80 -0.96 -25.85
C ASN A 413 10.72 0.28 -25.97
N THR A 414 10.29 1.42 -25.44
CA THR A 414 11.07 2.66 -25.49
C THR A 414 12.26 2.59 -24.53
N VAL A 415 12.04 2.16 -23.28
CA VAL A 415 13.14 2.11 -22.29
C VAL A 415 14.20 1.08 -22.65
N LYS A 416 13.84 0.01 -23.36
CA LYS A 416 14.80 -0.93 -23.96
C LYS A 416 15.82 -0.20 -24.84
N HIS A 417 15.35 0.57 -25.81
CA HIS A 417 16.21 1.32 -26.73
C HIS A 417 17.00 2.44 -26.04
N GLN A 418 16.38 3.12 -25.06
CA GLN A 418 17.07 4.15 -24.27
C GLN A 418 18.23 3.55 -23.43
N TYR A 419 18.06 2.32 -22.95
CA TYR A 419 19.05 1.66 -22.11
C TYR A 419 20.21 1.04 -22.90
N GLU A 420 19.91 0.38 -24.03
CA GLU A 420 20.91 -0.29 -24.87
C GLU A 420 21.65 0.66 -25.83
N GLY A 421 20.90 1.60 -26.41
CA GLY A 421 21.32 2.35 -27.58
C GLY A 421 21.67 3.80 -27.32
N GLY A 422 21.47 4.61 -28.36
CA GLY A 422 21.81 6.03 -28.35
C GLY A 422 23.30 6.29 -28.21
N VAL A 423 23.62 7.55 -27.88
CA VAL A 423 25.01 7.99 -27.65
C VAL A 423 25.58 7.34 -26.39
N PHE A 424 24.77 7.20 -25.34
CA PHE A 424 25.24 6.78 -24.02
C PHE A 424 25.45 5.29 -23.85
N LYS A 425 24.65 4.44 -24.53
CA LYS A 425 24.70 2.97 -24.42
C LYS A 425 24.80 2.49 -22.96
N ILE A 426 23.92 3.00 -22.10
CA ILE A 426 24.03 2.93 -20.63
C ILE A 426 24.32 1.50 -20.13
N ALA A 427 23.65 0.50 -20.70
CA ALA A 427 23.80 -0.90 -20.30
C ALA A 427 25.23 -1.46 -20.50
N SER A 428 26.04 -0.85 -21.37
CA SER A 428 27.39 -1.32 -21.68
C SER A 428 28.39 -1.08 -20.54
N TRP A 429 28.14 -0.08 -19.69
CA TRP A 429 29.09 0.36 -18.65
C TRP A 429 28.50 0.42 -17.25
N SER A 430 27.20 0.74 -17.11
CA SER A 430 26.57 0.87 -15.79
C SER A 430 26.26 -0.50 -15.18
N ASP A 431 26.59 -0.70 -13.91
CA ASP A 431 26.20 -1.91 -13.17
C ASP A 431 24.72 -1.88 -12.78
N VAL A 432 24.23 -0.68 -12.47
CA VAL A 432 22.91 -0.43 -11.90
C VAL A 432 22.20 0.68 -12.66
N VAL A 433 20.90 0.55 -12.88
CA VAL A 433 20.03 1.65 -13.29
C VAL A 433 18.81 1.71 -12.37
N ASN A 434 17.99 2.77 -12.49
CA ASN A 434 16.72 2.85 -11.79
C ASN A 434 15.54 3.15 -12.72
N ALA A 435 14.35 2.75 -12.29
CA ALA A 435 13.12 2.96 -13.03
C ALA A 435 11.97 3.42 -12.12
N HIS A 436 11.15 4.33 -12.62
CA HIS A 436 9.84 4.62 -12.06
C HIS A 436 8.86 3.49 -12.38
N VAL A 437 7.90 3.26 -11.48
CA VAL A 437 6.91 2.20 -11.64
C VAL A 437 5.58 2.69 -12.22
N VAL A 438 5.46 4.00 -12.46
CA VAL A 438 4.26 4.63 -13.03
C VAL A 438 3.78 4.00 -14.35
N PRO A 439 4.65 3.52 -15.28
CA PRO A 439 4.18 2.89 -16.54
C PRO A 439 3.66 1.45 -16.36
N GLY A 440 3.71 0.90 -15.14
CA GLY A 440 3.48 -0.53 -14.89
C GLY A 440 4.70 -1.40 -15.21
N SER A 441 4.58 -2.72 -14.99
CA SER A 441 5.73 -3.66 -15.05
C SER A 441 6.37 -3.81 -16.43
N GLY A 442 5.74 -3.29 -17.49
CA GLY A 442 6.32 -3.23 -18.82
C GLY A 442 7.67 -2.50 -18.86
N VAL A 443 7.87 -1.48 -18.02
CA VAL A 443 9.14 -0.75 -17.91
C VAL A 443 10.28 -1.68 -17.48
N VAL A 444 10.03 -2.54 -16.48
CA VAL A 444 11.01 -3.51 -15.98
C VAL A 444 11.27 -4.57 -17.04
N LYS A 445 10.22 -5.09 -17.70
CA LYS A 445 10.36 -6.09 -18.77
C LYS A 445 11.26 -5.60 -19.90
N GLY A 446 11.08 -4.36 -20.36
CA GLY A 446 11.89 -3.77 -21.43
C GLY A 446 13.36 -3.61 -21.03
N LEU A 447 13.63 -3.11 -19.82
CA LEU A 447 15.00 -2.99 -19.30
C LEU A 447 15.66 -4.35 -19.10
N LYS A 448 14.89 -5.34 -18.65
CA LYS A 448 15.34 -6.70 -18.35
C LYS A 448 15.84 -7.44 -19.59
N GLU A 449 15.22 -7.22 -20.76
CA GLU A 449 15.65 -7.80 -22.03
C GLU A 449 17.10 -7.44 -22.41
N VAL A 450 17.58 -6.27 -21.98
CA VAL A 450 18.95 -5.80 -22.23
C VAL A 450 19.84 -6.08 -21.02
N GLY A 451 19.32 -5.85 -19.82
CA GLY A 451 20.09 -5.91 -18.59
C GLY A 451 20.50 -7.32 -18.16
N LEU A 452 19.61 -8.32 -18.31
CA LEU A 452 19.93 -9.69 -17.88
C LEU A 452 21.11 -10.31 -18.66
N PRO A 453 21.16 -10.28 -20.01
CA PRO A 453 22.30 -10.81 -20.75
C PRO A 453 23.64 -10.15 -20.38
N LEU A 454 23.59 -8.89 -19.95
CA LEU A 454 24.74 -8.09 -19.54
C LEU A 454 25.01 -8.14 -18.03
N GLN A 455 24.28 -8.97 -17.27
CA GLN A 455 24.40 -9.15 -15.83
C GLN A 455 24.26 -7.83 -15.04
N ARG A 456 23.28 -7.01 -15.42
CA ARG A 456 22.98 -5.72 -14.77
C ARG A 456 21.86 -5.85 -13.75
N GLY A 457 21.78 -4.87 -12.83
CA GLY A 457 20.70 -4.78 -11.85
C GLY A 457 19.86 -3.51 -12.01
N CYS A 458 18.64 -3.54 -11.48
CA CYS A 458 17.73 -2.40 -11.45
C CYS A 458 17.25 -2.08 -10.03
N LEU A 459 17.08 -0.80 -9.74
CA LEU A 459 16.42 -0.28 -8.55
C LEU A 459 15.07 0.34 -8.94
N LEU A 460 14.00 0.03 -8.19
CA LEU A 460 12.70 0.68 -8.41
C LEU A 460 12.53 1.91 -7.52
N ILE A 461 12.01 2.99 -8.09
CA ILE A 461 11.73 4.22 -7.35
C ILE A 461 10.40 4.06 -6.63
N ALA A 462 10.46 3.67 -5.36
CA ALA A 462 9.32 3.40 -4.50
C ALA A 462 8.86 4.64 -3.70
N GLU A 463 9.80 5.52 -3.35
CA GLU A 463 9.54 6.82 -2.72
C GLU A 463 10.52 7.86 -3.29
N MET A 464 10.19 9.15 -3.17
CA MET A 464 11.07 10.26 -3.55
C MET A 464 11.21 11.27 -2.42
N SER A 465 12.37 11.91 -2.32
CA SER A 465 12.71 12.87 -1.26
C SER A 465 12.20 14.29 -1.51
N SER A 466 11.63 14.57 -2.67
CA SER A 466 11.10 15.88 -3.04
C SER A 466 9.75 16.18 -2.38
N GLN A 467 9.51 17.44 -2.08
CA GLN A 467 8.23 17.94 -1.60
C GLN A 467 7.13 17.70 -2.66
N GLY A 468 5.97 17.21 -2.20
CA GLY A 468 4.84 16.93 -3.09
C GLY A 468 4.97 15.62 -3.89
N SER A 469 5.95 14.76 -3.56
CA SER A 469 6.08 13.44 -4.17
C SER A 469 4.76 12.66 -4.12
N LEU A 470 4.35 12.14 -5.28
CA LEU A 470 3.20 11.24 -5.42
C LEU A 470 3.57 9.77 -5.18
N ALA A 471 4.86 9.46 -5.06
CA ALA A 471 5.37 8.12 -4.80
C ALA A 471 5.16 7.76 -3.31
N THR A 472 3.91 7.53 -2.92
CA THR A 472 3.47 7.24 -1.56
C THR A 472 2.39 6.15 -1.56
N GLY A 473 2.09 5.58 -0.39
CA GLY A 473 0.91 4.72 -0.21
C GLY A 473 0.84 3.53 -1.17
N GLU A 474 -0.21 3.46 -1.99
CA GLU A 474 -0.40 2.37 -2.96
C GLU A 474 0.64 2.37 -4.09
N TYR A 475 1.17 3.53 -4.48
CA TYR A 475 2.27 3.60 -5.45
C TYR A 475 3.51 2.86 -4.91
N THR A 476 3.87 3.12 -3.65
CA THR A 476 5.02 2.48 -2.99
C THR A 476 4.81 0.98 -2.87
N LYS A 477 3.59 0.53 -2.52
CA LYS A 477 3.25 -0.90 -2.47
C LYS A 477 3.36 -1.56 -3.84
N ALA A 478 2.89 -0.89 -4.90
CA ALA A 478 3.02 -1.39 -6.26
C ALA A 478 4.49 -1.51 -6.68
N ALA A 479 5.35 -0.57 -6.26
CA ALA A 479 6.79 -0.67 -6.49
C ALA A 479 7.41 -1.88 -5.80
N VAL A 480 7.04 -2.13 -4.53
CA VAL A 480 7.50 -3.30 -3.77
C VAL A 480 7.04 -4.59 -4.43
N GLN A 481 5.76 -4.72 -4.78
CA GLN A 481 5.25 -5.90 -5.47
C GLN A 481 5.97 -6.14 -6.81
N MET A 482 6.16 -5.08 -7.61
CA MET A 482 6.86 -5.18 -8.89
C MET A 482 8.30 -5.64 -8.74
N ALA A 483 9.00 -5.22 -7.68
CA ALA A 483 10.35 -5.70 -7.39
C ALA A 483 10.35 -7.18 -7.01
N GLU A 484 9.41 -7.61 -6.17
CA GLU A 484 9.27 -9.01 -5.76
C GLU A 484 8.95 -9.93 -6.94
N ASP A 485 8.12 -9.48 -7.89
CA ASP A 485 7.76 -10.23 -9.09
C ASP A 485 8.90 -10.28 -10.13
N ASN A 486 9.96 -9.49 -9.96
CA ASN A 486 11.07 -9.35 -10.91
C ASN A 486 12.44 -9.40 -10.21
N SER A 487 12.56 -10.21 -9.16
CA SER A 487 13.76 -10.28 -8.29
C SER A 487 15.03 -10.79 -8.97
N ASP A 488 14.90 -11.38 -10.16
CA ASP A 488 16.02 -11.81 -11.00
C ASP A 488 16.73 -10.65 -11.72
N PHE A 489 16.12 -9.46 -11.73
CA PHE A 489 16.72 -8.24 -12.30
C PHE A 489 16.63 -7.03 -11.36
N VAL A 490 15.56 -6.93 -10.58
CA VAL A 490 15.37 -5.87 -9.58
C VAL A 490 15.91 -6.34 -8.25
N PHE A 491 16.83 -5.57 -7.66
CA PHE A 491 17.49 -5.96 -6.40
C PHE A 491 17.31 -4.94 -5.27
N GLY A 492 16.56 -3.86 -5.49
CA GLY A 492 16.35 -2.88 -4.45
C GLY A 492 15.51 -1.69 -4.86
N PHE A 493 15.55 -0.66 -4.03
CA PHE A 493 14.69 0.52 -4.14
C PHE A 493 15.46 1.82 -3.98
N ILE A 494 15.03 2.83 -4.73
CA ILE A 494 15.18 4.23 -4.33
C ILE A 494 14.00 4.55 -3.41
N SER A 495 14.26 4.86 -2.15
CA SER A 495 13.22 5.08 -1.13
C SER A 495 13.73 5.92 0.04
N GLY A 496 12.83 6.57 0.78
CA GLY A 496 13.17 7.35 1.98
C GLY A 496 13.26 6.49 3.25
N SER A 497 12.77 5.25 3.18
CA SER A 497 12.71 4.30 4.28
C SER A 497 12.78 2.86 3.80
N ARG A 498 12.92 1.90 4.72
CA ARG A 498 12.79 0.47 4.41
C ARG A 498 11.35 0.16 3.98
N VAL A 499 11.15 -0.06 2.68
CA VAL A 499 9.83 -0.37 2.11
C VAL A 499 9.54 -1.86 1.97
N SER A 500 10.57 -2.72 1.98
CA SER A 500 10.43 -4.18 1.92
C SER A 500 11.00 -4.85 3.16
N LYS A 501 10.39 -5.95 3.60
CA LYS A 501 10.88 -6.78 4.72
C LYS A 501 11.85 -7.88 4.28
N LYS A 502 11.97 -8.13 2.97
CA LYS A 502 12.85 -9.15 2.40
C LYS A 502 14.30 -8.66 2.42
N PRO A 503 15.21 -9.31 3.17
CA PRO A 503 16.59 -8.83 3.37
C PRO A 503 17.45 -8.88 2.10
N GLU A 504 17.00 -9.58 1.06
CA GLU A 504 17.64 -9.64 -0.26
C GLU A 504 17.58 -8.30 -1.01
N PHE A 505 16.59 -7.46 -0.70
CA PHE A 505 16.43 -6.16 -1.35
C PHE A 505 17.20 -5.08 -0.60
N LEU A 506 17.92 -4.24 -1.37
CA LEU A 506 18.63 -3.07 -0.87
C LEU A 506 17.75 -1.81 -0.87
N HIS A 507 17.97 -0.92 0.10
CA HIS A 507 17.34 0.39 0.16
C HIS A 507 18.39 1.50 0.01
N LEU A 508 18.26 2.32 -1.03
CA LEU A 508 19.12 3.47 -1.29
C LEU A 508 18.32 4.76 -1.13
N THR A 509 18.81 5.69 -0.31
CA THR A 509 18.07 6.89 0.06
C THR A 509 18.79 8.16 -0.36
N PRO A 510 18.27 8.92 -1.35
CA PRO A 510 18.71 10.25 -1.67
C PRO A 510 18.08 11.29 -0.74
N GLY A 511 18.49 12.55 -0.89
CA GLY A 511 18.04 13.62 -0.01
C GLY A 511 18.66 13.52 1.37
N VAL A 512 19.99 13.33 1.41
CA VAL A 512 20.76 13.20 2.64
C VAL A 512 21.78 14.34 2.75
N GLN A 513 21.79 15.00 3.92
CA GLN A 513 22.85 15.92 4.35
C GLN A 513 23.07 15.79 5.85
N LEU A 514 24.28 16.11 6.35
CA LEU A 514 24.57 16.10 7.78
C LEU A 514 23.72 17.11 8.56
N GLN A 515 23.41 18.24 7.95
CA GLN A 515 22.55 19.27 8.52
C GLN A 515 21.14 19.18 7.93
N ALA A 516 20.13 19.38 8.77
CA ALA A 516 18.75 19.46 8.31
C ALA A 516 18.57 20.69 7.40
N GLY A 517 17.81 20.53 6.32
CA GLY A 517 17.58 21.60 5.37
C GLY A 517 16.83 21.14 4.12
N GLY A 518 16.84 21.99 3.11
CA GLY A 518 16.29 21.72 1.79
C GLY A 518 16.87 22.67 0.75
N ASP A 519 16.42 22.57 -0.49
CA ASP A 519 16.73 23.56 -1.52
C ASP A 519 15.49 24.34 -1.98
N ASN A 520 15.72 25.35 -2.83
CA ASN A 520 14.66 26.19 -3.38
C ASN A 520 13.79 25.48 -4.44
N PHE A 521 14.12 24.23 -4.79
CA PHE A 521 13.41 23.42 -5.78
C PHE A 521 12.67 22.23 -5.15
N GLY A 522 12.46 22.28 -3.84
CA GLY A 522 11.63 21.32 -3.10
C GLY A 522 12.38 20.07 -2.61
N GLN A 523 13.71 20.02 -2.69
CA GLN A 523 14.49 18.95 -2.06
C GLN A 523 14.39 19.05 -0.54
N LYS A 524 14.17 17.91 0.13
CA LYS A 524 14.28 17.80 1.59
C LYS A 524 15.50 16.96 1.97
N TYR A 525 16.20 17.36 3.01
CA TYR A 525 17.34 16.63 3.53
C TYR A 525 17.05 16.01 4.89
N LEU A 526 17.42 14.73 5.01
CA LEU A 526 17.45 13.98 6.25
C LEU A 526 18.89 13.67 6.64
N SER A 527 19.15 13.47 7.93
CA SER A 527 20.48 13.08 8.38
C SER A 527 20.79 11.61 8.03
N PRO A 528 22.07 11.23 7.82
CA PRO A 528 22.44 9.83 7.65
C PRO A 528 21.96 8.93 8.80
N LYS A 529 22.01 9.44 10.04
CA LYS A 529 21.56 8.71 11.22
C LYS A 529 20.07 8.42 11.18
N GLU A 530 19.25 9.41 10.83
CA GLU A 530 17.80 9.21 10.70
C GLU A 530 17.49 8.19 9.60
N VAL A 531 18.14 8.31 8.43
CA VAL A 531 17.89 7.44 7.27
C VAL A 531 18.30 5.99 7.54
N ILE A 532 19.49 5.79 8.11
CA ILE A 532 20.02 4.45 8.34
C ILE A 532 19.43 3.84 9.62
N SER A 533 19.52 4.51 10.77
CA SER A 533 19.10 3.92 12.05
C SER A 533 17.58 3.90 12.23
N GLU A 534 16.91 5.03 12.00
CA GLU A 534 15.48 5.16 12.32
C GLU A 534 14.58 4.65 11.19
N LYS A 535 14.93 4.96 9.93
CA LYS A 535 14.16 4.57 8.75
C LYS A 535 14.61 3.24 8.13
N GLY A 536 15.70 2.65 8.60
CA GLY A 536 16.13 1.30 8.24
C GLY A 536 16.70 1.14 6.83
N SER A 537 17.09 2.23 6.17
CA SER A 537 17.69 2.18 4.82
C SER A 537 19.12 1.65 4.85
N ASP A 538 19.64 1.14 3.74
CA ASP A 538 20.98 0.53 3.71
C ASP A 538 22.07 1.53 3.34
N ILE A 539 21.81 2.35 2.32
CA ILE A 539 22.79 3.21 1.67
C ILE A 539 22.25 4.64 1.58
N ILE A 540 23.10 5.61 1.93
CA ILE A 540 22.80 7.03 1.68
C ILE A 540 23.34 7.45 0.31
N ILE A 541 22.55 8.25 -0.44
CA ILE A 541 22.99 8.89 -1.69
C ILE A 541 23.21 10.38 -1.41
N VAL A 542 24.45 10.85 -1.54
CA VAL A 542 24.85 12.23 -1.20
C VAL A 542 25.49 12.93 -2.39
N GLY A 543 24.93 14.07 -2.78
CA GLY A 543 25.47 14.93 -3.85
C GLY A 543 26.07 16.22 -3.31
N ARG A 544 25.29 17.30 -3.37
CA ARG A 544 25.69 18.65 -2.92
C ARG A 544 26.35 18.71 -1.54
N GLY A 545 25.95 17.83 -0.61
CA GLY A 545 26.56 17.73 0.71
C GLY A 545 28.06 17.44 0.69
N ILE A 546 28.56 16.74 -0.34
CA ILE A 546 29.98 16.47 -0.58
C ILE A 546 30.52 17.43 -1.65
N LEU A 547 29.82 17.60 -2.77
CA LEU A 547 30.34 18.36 -3.93
C LEU A 547 30.59 19.85 -3.64
N SER A 548 29.82 20.43 -2.72
CA SER A 548 29.94 21.85 -2.34
C SER A 548 30.97 22.09 -1.24
N ALA A 549 31.56 21.02 -0.67
CA ALA A 549 32.59 21.15 0.36
C ALA A 549 33.93 21.54 -0.27
N SER A 550 34.71 22.34 0.46
CA SER A 550 36.07 22.71 0.06
C SER A 550 37.02 21.51 0.03
N ASP A 551 36.87 20.59 0.99
CA ASP A 551 37.57 19.31 1.04
C ASP A 551 36.55 18.16 0.91
N ARG A 552 36.38 17.71 -0.34
CA ARG A 552 35.40 16.67 -0.70
C ARG A 552 35.79 15.29 -0.15
N ILE A 553 37.09 15.01 0.03
CA ILE A 553 37.58 13.73 0.57
C ILE A 553 37.23 13.67 2.06
N GLN A 554 37.58 14.71 2.81
CA GLN A 554 37.26 14.78 4.23
C GLN A 554 35.74 14.73 4.45
N GLU A 555 34.96 15.43 3.62
CA GLU A 555 33.51 15.44 3.77
C GLU A 555 32.88 14.08 3.43
N ALA A 556 33.34 13.40 2.37
CA ALA A 556 32.90 12.04 2.05
C ALA A 556 33.21 11.05 3.19
N GLU A 557 34.39 11.15 3.82
CA GLU A 557 34.74 10.34 4.98
C GLU A 557 33.82 10.59 6.19
N LYS A 558 33.35 11.83 6.41
CA LYS A 558 32.35 12.10 7.45
C LYS A 558 31.04 11.39 7.16
N TYR A 559 30.51 11.51 5.94
CA TYR A 559 29.27 10.81 5.57
C TYR A 559 29.42 9.29 5.67
N ARG A 560 30.54 8.73 5.21
CA ARG A 560 30.85 7.30 5.31
C ARG A 560 30.83 6.82 6.75
N LYS A 561 31.57 7.51 7.64
CA LYS A 561 31.64 7.14 9.07
C LYS A 561 30.27 7.19 9.74
N VAL A 562 29.53 8.29 9.59
CA VAL A 562 28.23 8.45 10.23
C VAL A 562 27.24 7.39 9.71
N ALA A 563 27.20 7.13 8.41
CA ALA A 563 26.32 6.11 7.84
C ALA A 563 26.69 4.69 8.29
N TRP A 564 27.98 4.39 8.39
CA TRP A 564 28.46 3.08 8.83
C TRP A 564 28.22 2.85 10.32
N GLU A 565 28.55 3.82 11.17
CA GLU A 565 28.28 3.77 12.62
C GLU A 565 26.78 3.63 12.91
N SER A 566 25.94 4.32 12.13
CA SER A 566 24.48 4.23 12.22
C SER A 566 23.97 2.83 11.85
N TYR A 567 24.62 2.17 10.88
CA TYR A 567 24.34 0.80 10.48
C TYR A 567 24.78 -0.20 11.57
N ILE A 568 26.01 -0.09 12.08
CA ILE A 568 26.52 -0.96 13.16
C ILE A 568 25.63 -0.85 14.41
N SER A 569 25.23 0.38 14.77
CA SER A 569 24.31 0.63 15.87
C SER A 569 22.96 -0.06 15.67
N ARG A 570 22.43 -0.05 14.43
CA ARG A 570 21.18 -0.73 14.06
C ARG A 570 21.31 -2.25 14.11
N LEU A 571 22.48 -2.79 13.75
CA LEU A 571 22.77 -4.22 13.80
C LEU A 571 22.81 -4.78 15.23
N GLY A 572 23.01 -3.91 16.23
CA GLY A 572 23.11 -4.30 17.64
C GLY A 572 24.47 -4.92 18.01
N VAL A 573 25.49 -4.72 17.18
CA VAL A 573 26.88 -5.09 17.50
C VAL A 573 27.49 -3.89 18.22
N HIS A 574 27.61 -3.97 19.55
CA HIS A 574 28.40 -2.99 20.29
C HIS A 574 29.87 -3.12 19.87
N ALA A 575 30.46 -2.01 19.42
CA ALA A 575 31.88 -1.90 19.12
C ALA A 575 32.74 -2.07 20.38
#